data_AF-A0A1H3Z8T8-F1
#
_entry.id   AF-A0A1H3Z8T8-F1
#
_cell.length_a   1.000
_cell.length_b   1.000
_cell.length_c   1.000
_cell.angle_alpha   90.00
_cell.angle_beta   90.00
_cell.angle_gamma   90.00
#
_symmetry.space_group_name_H-M   'P 1'
#
loop_
_entity.id
_entity.type
_entity.pdbx_description
1 polymer ?
#
loop_
_entity_poly.entity_id
_entity_poly.type
_entity_poly.pdbx_seq_one_letter_code
_entity_poly.pdbx_strand_id
1 'polypeptide(L)'
;MGVVIGILMLLIMVIFSFVAMTVEAILFYMPYALGAALSAMAFALVPGVQGWIPGHPWLCFLSVLAMMEVLIAIFMHIRQLARPFIALCCAVFVGFAGAIVFDSLTADSVGYCIFMTVVFEAVAFLIIGINQRNIQETVSRRNLFCSILAGIMYGLSVMILVNAPADILWKHYLVSTGVNKGSYEFILNTACVILGVLTMAMTIVLDRQSGSGLRED
;
A
#
# COMPACT_ATOMS: atom_id res chain seq x y z
N MET A 1 23.99 37.23 -19.88
CA MET A 1 22.64 37.07 -19.28
C MET A 1 21.89 35.87 -19.89
N GLY A 2 21.79 35.74 -21.22
CA GLY A 2 21.11 34.60 -21.87
C GLY A 2 21.69 33.21 -21.56
N VAL A 3 23.01 33.07 -21.47
CA VAL A 3 23.67 31.79 -21.12
C VAL A 3 23.35 31.34 -19.69
N VAL A 4 23.33 32.28 -18.73
CA VAL A 4 23.02 31.99 -17.32
C VAL A 4 21.55 31.56 -17.18
N ILE A 5 20.63 32.23 -17.87
CA ILE A 5 19.21 31.87 -17.90
C ILE A 5 19.03 30.49 -18.56
N GLY A 6 19.76 30.20 -19.64
CA GLY A 6 19.74 28.89 -20.30
C GLY A 6 20.22 27.76 -19.40
N ILE A 7 21.33 27.95 -18.67
CA ILE A 7 21.84 26.97 -17.71
C ILE A 7 20.83 26.76 -16.57
N LEU A 8 20.22 27.83 -16.06
CA LEU A 8 19.20 27.74 -15.00
C LEU A 8 17.97 26.95 -15.46
N MET A 9 17.46 27.22 -16.66
CA MET A 9 16.32 26.48 -17.23
C MET A 9 16.65 25.00 -17.43
N LEU A 10 17.85 24.67 -17.88
CA LEU A 10 18.29 23.30 -18.07
C LEU A 10 18.38 22.55 -16.73
N LEU A 11 18.93 23.18 -15.69
CA LEU A 11 18.96 22.61 -14.34
C LEU A 11 17.55 22.34 -13.81
N ILE A 12 16.63 23.30 -14.00
CA ILE A 12 15.22 23.13 -13.60
C ILE A 12 14.58 21.95 -14.34
N MET A 13 14.76 21.84 -15.66
CA MET A 13 14.22 20.72 -16.44
C MET A 13 14.79 19.38 -15.98
N VAL A 14 16.10 19.28 -15.75
CA VAL A 14 16.74 18.05 -15.25
C VAL A 14 16.17 17.64 -13.89
N ILE A 15 15.98 18.59 -12.97
CA ILE A 15 15.38 18.32 -11.66
C ILE A 15 13.94 17.80 -11.84
N PHE A 16 13.11 18.46 -12.64
CA PHE A 16 11.73 18.01 -12.88
C PHE A 16 11.68 16.64 -13.55
N SER A 17 12.54 16.36 -14.52
CA SER A 17 12.64 15.04 -15.15
C SER A 17 13.05 13.97 -14.14
N PHE A 18 14.03 14.25 -13.28
CA PHE A 18 14.44 13.31 -12.24
C PHE A 18 13.32 13.02 -11.23
N VAL A 19 12.60 14.06 -10.80
CA VAL A 19 11.43 13.91 -9.91
C VAL A 19 10.34 13.10 -10.60
N ALA A 20 10.01 13.41 -11.87
CA ALA A 20 8.99 12.69 -12.63
C ALA A 20 9.34 11.20 -12.79
N MET A 21 10.59 10.89 -13.16
CA MET A 21 11.07 9.50 -13.26
C MET A 21 11.01 8.76 -11.92
N THR A 22 11.31 9.46 -10.81
CA THR A 22 11.25 8.88 -9.47
C THR A 22 9.80 8.58 -9.07
N VAL A 23 8.89 9.53 -9.29
CA VAL A 23 7.45 9.34 -9.03
C VAL A 23 6.90 8.22 -9.89
N GLU A 24 7.28 8.18 -11.17
CA GLU A 24 6.91 7.11 -12.09
C GLU A 24 7.40 5.74 -11.59
N ALA A 25 8.67 5.64 -11.20
CA ALA A 25 9.24 4.41 -10.67
C ALA A 25 8.52 3.95 -9.39
N ILE A 26 8.22 4.88 -8.47
CA ILE A 26 7.46 4.57 -7.26
C ILE A 26 6.05 4.07 -7.62
N LEU A 27 5.37 4.74 -8.55
CA LEU A 27 4.00 4.40 -8.94
C LEU A 27 3.91 3.06 -9.69
N PHE A 28 4.90 2.69 -10.50
CA PHE A 28 4.88 1.44 -11.27
C PHE A 28 5.55 0.25 -10.58
N TYR A 29 6.39 0.51 -9.57
CA TYR A 29 7.14 -0.51 -8.82
C TYR A 29 6.94 -0.35 -7.31
N MET A 30 5.70 -0.08 -6.88
CA MET A 30 5.36 0.17 -5.47
C MET A 30 5.82 -0.92 -4.50
N PRO A 31 5.75 -2.23 -4.82
CA PRO A 31 6.25 -3.26 -3.90
C PRO A 31 7.71 -3.04 -3.49
N TYR A 32 8.57 -2.67 -4.44
CA TYR A 32 9.99 -2.40 -4.21
C TYR A 32 10.21 -1.04 -3.53
N ALA A 33 9.43 -0.01 -3.89
CA ALA A 33 9.47 1.27 -3.17
C ALA A 33 9.09 1.09 -1.69
N LEU A 34 8.09 0.26 -1.41
CA LEU A 34 7.72 -0.14 -0.04
C LEU A 34 8.84 -0.94 0.63
N GLY A 35 9.47 -1.88 -0.08
CA GLY A 35 10.64 -2.64 0.40
C GLY A 35 11.77 -1.74 0.88
N ALA A 36 12.10 -0.71 0.11
CA ALA A 36 13.08 0.31 0.49
C ALA A 36 12.65 1.11 1.73
N ALA A 37 11.39 1.56 1.79
CA ALA A 37 10.87 2.30 2.94
C ALA A 37 10.88 1.47 4.22
N LEU A 38 10.39 0.23 4.17
CA LEU A 38 10.39 -0.69 5.31
C LEU A 38 11.80 -1.05 5.76
N SER A 39 12.74 -1.21 4.84
CA SER A 39 14.15 -1.45 5.15
C SER A 39 14.77 -0.26 5.90
N ALA A 40 14.47 0.96 5.47
CA ALA A 40 14.93 2.18 6.16
C ALA A 40 14.33 2.29 7.57
N MET A 41 13.03 2.02 7.70
CA MET A 41 12.36 1.98 9.01
C MET A 41 12.94 0.90 9.92
N ALA A 42 13.17 -0.31 9.42
CA ALA A 42 13.75 -1.41 10.20
C ALA A 42 15.16 -1.05 10.69
N PHE A 43 16.01 -0.47 9.83
CA PHE A 43 17.34 -0.02 10.22
C PHE A 43 17.31 1.09 11.28
N ALA A 44 16.34 2.00 11.20
CA ALA A 44 16.20 3.10 12.16
C ALA A 44 15.61 2.66 13.51
N LEU A 45 14.66 1.72 13.51
CA LEU A 45 13.85 1.38 14.68
C LEU A 45 14.32 0.11 15.40
N VAL A 46 15.10 -0.76 14.77
CA VAL A 46 15.52 -2.04 15.34
C VAL A 46 17.03 -2.01 15.64
N PRO A 47 17.45 -1.79 16.90
CA PRO A 47 18.87 -1.70 17.26
C PRO A 47 19.67 -2.96 16.89
N GLY A 48 19.03 -4.13 16.94
CA GLY A 48 19.65 -5.40 16.57
C GLY A 48 20.11 -5.46 15.11
N VAL A 49 19.42 -4.76 14.20
CA VAL A 49 19.77 -4.70 12.77
C VAL A 49 21.07 -3.92 12.56
N GLN A 50 21.28 -2.85 13.31
CA GLN A 50 22.48 -2.01 13.20
C GLN A 50 23.75 -2.79 13.61
N GLY A 51 23.59 -3.83 14.44
CA GLY A 51 24.68 -4.67 14.93
C GLY A 51 25.00 -5.93 14.11
N TRP A 52 24.32 -6.18 12.98
CA TRP A 52 24.55 -7.41 12.20
C TRP A 52 25.97 -7.54 11.65
N ILE A 53 26.53 -6.44 11.15
CA ILE A 53 27.90 -6.37 10.62
C ILE A 53 28.66 -5.33 11.47
N PRO A 54 29.52 -5.79 12.39
CA PRO A 54 30.24 -4.90 13.29
C PRO A 54 31.06 -3.86 12.52
N GLY A 55 30.95 -2.59 12.90
CA GLY A 55 31.70 -1.48 12.30
C GLY A 55 31.22 -1.00 10.93
N HIS A 56 30.18 -1.61 10.34
CA HIS A 56 29.71 -1.27 9.00
C HIS A 56 28.19 -1.03 8.92
N PRO A 57 27.70 0.13 9.41
CA PRO A 57 26.26 0.44 9.44
C PRO A 57 25.61 0.45 8.04
N TRP A 58 26.33 0.91 7.02
CA TRP A 58 25.84 0.89 5.64
C TRP A 58 25.65 -0.52 5.09
N LEU A 59 26.53 -1.46 5.45
CA LEU A 59 26.37 -2.85 5.03
C LEU A 59 25.19 -3.52 5.74
N CYS A 60 24.94 -3.18 7.01
CA CYS A 60 23.74 -3.62 7.72
C CYS A 60 22.46 -3.16 7.00
N PHE A 61 22.37 -1.87 6.65
CA PHE A 61 21.23 -1.34 5.90
C PHE A 61 21.06 -2.02 4.54
N LEU A 62 22.13 -2.13 3.74
CA LEU A 62 22.08 -2.80 2.44
C LEU A 62 21.69 -4.28 2.54
N SER A 63 22.06 -4.96 3.62
CA SER A 63 21.69 -6.36 3.84
C SER A 63 20.20 -6.52 4.09
N VAL A 64 19.59 -5.63 4.90
CA VAL A 64 18.14 -5.62 5.11
C VAL A 64 17.42 -5.28 3.82
N LEU A 65 17.89 -4.26 3.09
CA LEU A 65 17.32 -3.88 1.81
C LEU A 65 17.32 -5.05 0.84
N ALA A 66 18.48 -5.68 0.62
CA ALA A 66 18.58 -6.84 -0.27
C ALA A 66 17.66 -7.99 0.17
N MET A 67 17.57 -8.26 1.47
CA MET A 67 16.68 -9.31 2.00
C MET A 67 15.20 -9.00 1.72
N MET A 68 14.76 -7.75 1.95
CA MET A 68 13.39 -7.32 1.68
C MET A 68 13.05 -7.38 0.19
N GLU A 69 13.94 -6.89 -0.67
CA GLU A 69 13.77 -6.91 -2.13
C GLU A 69 13.70 -8.34 -2.68
N VAL A 70 14.53 -9.25 -2.16
CA VAL A 70 14.47 -10.68 -2.52
C VAL A 70 13.15 -11.31 -2.08
N LEU A 71 12.66 -11.01 -0.87
CA LEU A 71 11.36 -11.50 -0.41
C LEU A 71 10.23 -11.00 -1.31
N ILE A 72 10.21 -9.71 -1.62
CA ILE A 72 9.24 -9.10 -2.55
C ILE A 72 9.30 -9.80 -3.91
N ALA A 73 10.51 -9.99 -4.47
CA ALA A 73 10.70 -10.67 -5.74
C ALA A 73 10.15 -12.10 -5.72
N ILE A 74 10.39 -12.86 -4.63
CA ILE A 74 9.84 -14.21 -4.45
C ILE A 74 8.31 -14.17 -4.47
N PHE A 75 7.68 -13.31 -3.65
CA PHE A 75 6.21 -13.22 -3.58
C PHE A 75 5.58 -12.79 -4.91
N MET A 76 6.22 -11.88 -5.64
CA MET A 76 5.76 -11.47 -6.97
C MET A 76 5.96 -12.55 -8.04
N HIS A 77 6.90 -13.49 -7.85
CA HIS A 77 7.10 -14.60 -8.79
C HIS A 77 6.13 -15.78 -8.54
N ILE A 78 5.56 -15.89 -7.35
CA ILE A 78 4.51 -16.86 -7.06
C ILE A 78 3.21 -16.39 -7.73
N ARG A 79 2.94 -16.92 -8.92
CA ARG A 79 1.80 -16.52 -9.78
C ARG A 79 0.45 -16.48 -9.06
N GLN A 80 0.22 -17.38 -8.10
CA GLN A 80 -1.04 -17.43 -7.34
C GLN A 80 -1.18 -16.28 -6.31
N LEU A 81 -0.06 -15.72 -5.84
CA LEU A 81 -0.01 -14.71 -4.77
C LEU A 81 0.44 -13.33 -5.25
N ALA A 82 0.99 -13.21 -6.45
CA ALA A 82 1.55 -11.95 -6.94
C ALA A 82 0.54 -10.79 -6.88
N ARG A 83 -0.69 -10.98 -7.39
CA ARG A 83 -1.75 -9.94 -7.35
C ARG A 83 -2.17 -9.51 -5.95
N PRO A 84 -2.58 -10.43 -5.05
CA PRO A 84 -2.94 -10.05 -3.69
C PRO A 84 -1.76 -9.43 -2.91
N PHE A 85 -0.55 -9.90 -3.17
CA PHE A 85 0.65 -9.32 -2.57
C PHE A 85 0.90 -7.88 -3.04
N ILE A 86 0.80 -7.61 -4.35
CA ILE A 86 0.89 -6.24 -4.89
C ILE A 86 -0.19 -5.34 -4.29
N ALA A 87 -1.43 -5.82 -4.21
CA ALA A 87 -2.52 -5.04 -3.62
C ALA A 87 -2.20 -4.66 -2.16
N LEU A 88 -1.68 -5.61 -1.38
CA LEU A 88 -1.28 -5.36 0.01
C LEU A 88 -0.13 -4.36 0.09
N CYS A 89 0.91 -4.50 -0.72
CA CYS A 89 2.02 -3.54 -0.74
C CYS A 89 1.54 -2.13 -1.11
N CYS A 90 0.71 -2.01 -2.14
CA CYS A 90 0.13 -0.73 -2.52
C CYS A 90 -0.74 -0.16 -1.40
N ALA A 91 -1.58 -0.98 -0.75
CA ALA A 91 -2.42 -0.56 0.36
C ALA A 91 -1.59 -0.06 1.55
N VAL A 92 -0.50 -0.74 1.93
CA VAL A 92 0.40 -0.29 2.99
C VAL A 92 1.04 1.05 2.63
N PHE A 93 1.57 1.17 1.41
CA PHE A 93 2.25 2.39 0.97
C PHE A 93 1.30 3.58 0.89
N VAL A 94 0.16 3.40 0.21
CA VAL A 94 -0.88 4.43 0.06
C VAL A 94 -1.53 4.75 1.40
N GLY A 95 -1.76 3.76 2.27
CA GLY A 95 -2.26 3.98 3.62
C GLY A 95 -1.32 4.83 4.46
N PHE A 96 -0.01 4.57 4.40
CA PHE A 96 0.99 5.39 5.10
C PHE A 96 1.08 6.81 4.55
N ALA A 97 1.12 6.96 3.21
CA ALA A 97 1.11 8.28 2.57
C ALA A 97 -0.18 9.05 2.87
N GLY A 98 -1.33 8.38 2.80
CA GLY A 98 -2.64 8.92 3.13
C GLY A 98 -2.71 9.37 4.57
N ALA A 99 -2.16 8.60 5.52
CA ALA A 99 -2.10 8.97 6.92
C ALA A 99 -1.38 10.31 7.13
N ILE A 100 -0.23 10.52 6.48
CA ILE A 100 0.52 11.78 6.54
C ILE A 100 -0.31 12.93 5.96
N VAL A 101 -0.97 12.70 4.82
CA VAL A 101 -1.82 13.71 4.20
C VAL A 101 -2.99 14.07 5.11
N PHE A 102 -3.73 13.08 5.62
CA PHE A 102 -4.91 13.30 6.46
C PHE A 102 -4.58 13.98 7.79
N ASP A 103 -3.43 13.69 8.38
CA ASP A 103 -2.98 14.35 9.60
C ASP A 103 -2.79 15.86 9.42
N SER A 104 -2.44 16.28 8.19
CA SER A 104 -2.27 17.70 7.84
C SER A 104 -3.57 18.45 7.50
N LEU A 105 -4.72 17.76 7.43
CA LEU A 105 -5.99 18.36 7.00
C LEU A 105 -6.86 18.77 8.19
N THR A 106 -7.56 19.89 8.03
CA THR A 106 -8.65 20.29 8.92
C THR A 106 -9.96 19.67 8.44
N ALA A 107 -10.53 18.80 9.27
CA ALA A 107 -11.78 18.13 8.95
C ALA A 107 -12.96 18.97 9.42
N ASP A 108 -13.43 19.89 8.56
CA ASP A 108 -14.39 20.93 8.97
C ASP A 108 -15.87 20.57 8.76
N SER A 109 -16.16 19.53 7.95
CA SER A 109 -17.53 19.08 7.69
C SER A 109 -17.60 17.61 7.25
N VAL A 110 -18.76 16.98 7.45
CA VAL A 110 -19.04 15.62 6.96
C VAL A 110 -18.81 15.52 5.45
N GLY A 111 -19.27 16.52 4.68
CA GLY A 111 -19.14 16.54 3.22
C GLY A 111 -17.66 16.52 2.77
N TYR A 112 -16.82 17.28 3.48
CA TYR A 112 -15.37 17.28 3.24
C TYR A 112 -14.74 15.91 3.57
N CYS A 113 -15.11 15.31 4.70
CA CYS A 113 -14.60 13.99 5.08
C CYS A 113 -14.96 12.90 4.05
N ILE A 114 -16.21 12.90 3.57
CA ILE A 114 -16.68 11.99 2.52
C ILE A 114 -15.89 12.21 1.24
N PHE A 115 -15.76 13.46 0.79
CA PHE A 115 -15.06 13.79 -0.45
C PHE A 115 -13.60 13.31 -0.42
N MET A 116 -12.86 13.63 0.65
CA MET A 116 -11.46 13.22 0.78
C MET A 116 -11.29 11.70 0.89
N THR A 117 -12.23 11.01 1.56
CA THR A 117 -12.24 9.54 1.61
C THR A 117 -12.43 8.96 0.20
N VAL A 118 -13.41 9.44 -0.56
CA VAL A 118 -13.69 8.96 -1.93
C VAL A 118 -12.50 9.21 -2.86
N VAL A 119 -11.90 10.39 -2.79
CA VAL A 119 -10.70 10.73 -3.60
C VAL A 119 -9.54 9.80 -3.25
N PHE A 120 -9.29 9.58 -1.96
CA PHE A 120 -8.23 8.69 -1.50
C PHE A 120 -8.43 7.25 -2.00
N GLU A 121 -9.63 6.70 -1.84
CA GLU A 121 -9.95 5.34 -2.31
C GLU A 121 -9.86 5.21 -3.84
N ALA A 122 -10.30 6.23 -4.59
CA ALA A 122 -10.18 6.25 -6.04
C ALA A 122 -8.71 6.25 -6.50
N VAL A 123 -7.86 7.03 -5.82
CA VAL A 123 -6.41 7.05 -6.08
C VAL A 123 -5.78 5.71 -5.71
N ALA A 124 -6.12 5.14 -4.55
CA ALA A 124 -5.63 3.83 -4.11
C ALA A 124 -5.99 2.73 -5.13
N PHE A 125 -7.23 2.71 -5.60
CA PHE A 125 -7.70 1.76 -6.61
C PHE A 125 -6.92 1.90 -7.92
N LEU A 126 -6.72 3.12 -8.40
CA LEU A 126 -5.95 3.40 -9.62
C LEU A 126 -4.50 2.91 -9.49
N ILE A 127 -3.86 3.20 -8.37
CA ILE A 127 -2.48 2.77 -8.08
C ILE A 127 -2.36 1.25 -8.08
N ILE A 128 -3.28 0.55 -7.39
CA ILE A 128 -3.31 -0.91 -7.37
C ILE A 128 -3.48 -1.45 -8.80
N GLY A 129 -4.42 -0.91 -9.57
CA GLY A 129 -4.64 -1.31 -10.96
C GLY A 129 -3.42 -1.13 -11.85
N ILE A 130 -2.72 0.01 -11.71
CA ILE A 130 -1.47 0.28 -12.44
C ILE A 130 -0.39 -0.77 -12.10
N ASN A 131 -0.18 -1.09 -10.83
CA ASN A 131 0.85 -2.04 -10.41
C ASN A 131 0.51 -3.49 -10.82
N GLN A 132 -0.76 -3.80 -11.02
CA GLN A 132 -1.20 -5.13 -11.44
C GLN A 132 -1.21 -5.33 -12.97
N ARG A 133 -1.09 -4.25 -13.77
CA ARG A 133 -1.27 -4.27 -15.24
C ARG A 133 -0.38 -5.28 -15.97
N ASN A 134 0.83 -5.52 -15.46
CA ASN A 134 1.86 -6.33 -16.13
C ASN A 134 1.90 -7.77 -15.62
N ILE A 135 1.04 -8.15 -14.66
CA ILE A 135 0.95 -9.54 -14.22
C ILE A 135 0.16 -10.32 -15.27
N GLN A 136 0.85 -11.21 -15.99
CA GLN A 136 0.24 -12.15 -16.93
C GLN A 136 -0.84 -13.00 -16.24
N GLU A 137 -2.07 -12.92 -16.75
CA GLU A 137 -3.17 -13.80 -16.38
C GLU A 137 -2.97 -15.19 -16.96
N THR A 138 -2.03 -15.96 -16.42
CA THR A 138 -2.13 -17.40 -16.60
C THR A 138 -3.21 -17.89 -15.64
N VAL A 139 -4.31 -18.42 -16.19
CA VAL A 139 -5.47 -19.01 -15.49
C VAL A 139 -5.05 -20.26 -14.71
N SER A 140 -4.15 -20.11 -13.75
CA SER A 140 -3.81 -21.14 -12.80
C SER A 140 -4.78 -21.01 -11.64
N ARG A 141 -5.72 -21.96 -11.55
CA ARG A 141 -6.59 -22.09 -10.38
C ARG A 141 -5.74 -22.04 -9.10
N ARG A 142 -6.08 -21.15 -8.16
CA ARG A 142 -5.39 -21.10 -6.87
C ARG A 142 -5.72 -22.35 -6.06
N ASN A 143 -4.71 -22.97 -5.45
CA ASN A 143 -4.95 -24.04 -4.48
C ASN A 143 -5.64 -23.46 -3.21
N LEU A 144 -6.17 -24.32 -2.33
CA LEU A 144 -6.90 -23.85 -1.13
C LEU A 144 -6.03 -22.96 -0.25
N PHE A 145 -4.80 -23.37 -0.01
CA PHE A 145 -3.84 -22.64 0.80
C PHE A 145 -3.56 -21.23 0.24
N CYS A 146 -3.24 -21.11 -1.05
CA CYS A 146 -2.96 -19.83 -1.69
C CYS A 146 -4.20 -18.96 -1.82
N SER A 147 -5.39 -19.55 -1.92
CA SER A 147 -6.66 -18.81 -1.93
C SER A 147 -6.97 -18.21 -0.55
N ILE A 148 -6.71 -18.95 0.53
CA ILE A 148 -6.80 -18.41 1.90
C ILE A 148 -5.79 -17.28 2.08
N LEU A 149 -4.53 -17.49 1.69
CA LEU A 149 -3.49 -16.48 1.82
C LEU A 149 -3.78 -15.23 0.97
N ALA A 150 -4.28 -15.40 -0.26
CA ALA A 150 -4.75 -14.31 -1.11
C ALA A 150 -5.92 -13.55 -0.48
N GLY A 151 -6.89 -14.27 0.09
CA GLY A 151 -8.01 -13.68 0.81
C GLY A 151 -7.56 -12.85 2.01
N ILE A 152 -6.60 -13.35 2.79
CA ILE A 152 -6.01 -12.59 3.91
C ILE A 152 -5.34 -11.32 3.41
N MET A 153 -4.51 -11.40 2.36
CA MET A 153 -3.82 -10.24 1.80
C MET A 153 -4.79 -9.18 1.26
N TYR A 154 -5.84 -9.57 0.53
CA TYR A 154 -6.87 -8.63 0.08
C TYR A 154 -7.70 -8.07 1.24
N GLY A 155 -8.06 -8.90 2.21
CA GLY A 155 -8.77 -8.45 3.41
C GLY A 155 -7.97 -7.40 4.19
N LEU A 156 -6.67 -7.65 4.41
CA LEU A 156 -5.76 -6.67 5.02
C LEU A 156 -5.61 -5.41 4.17
N SER A 157 -5.56 -5.53 2.85
CA SER A 157 -5.50 -4.37 1.95
C SER A 157 -6.70 -3.44 2.15
N VAL A 158 -7.92 -4.00 2.16
CA VAL A 158 -9.16 -3.24 2.39
C VAL A 158 -9.17 -2.65 3.80
N MET A 159 -8.75 -3.42 4.81
CA MET A 159 -8.66 -2.91 6.18
C MET A 159 -7.75 -1.70 6.27
N ILE A 160 -6.56 -1.75 5.66
CA ILE A 160 -5.60 -0.63 5.71
C ILE A 160 -6.16 0.60 4.99
N LEU A 161 -6.72 0.42 3.78
CA LEU A 161 -7.23 1.54 2.99
C LEU A 161 -8.44 2.21 3.65
N VAL A 162 -9.38 1.43 4.18
CA VAL A 162 -10.55 2.00 4.87
C VAL A 162 -10.14 2.60 6.22
N ASN A 163 -9.20 1.98 6.94
CA ASN A 163 -8.81 2.46 8.26
C ASN A 163 -8.03 3.77 8.19
N ALA A 164 -7.22 4.02 7.15
CA ALA A 164 -6.44 5.25 7.02
C ALA A 164 -7.28 6.56 7.11
N PRO A 165 -8.33 6.78 6.30
CA PRO A 165 -9.21 7.94 6.45
C PRO A 165 -10.06 7.85 7.72
N ALA A 166 -10.45 6.66 8.13
CA ALA A 166 -11.37 6.45 9.24
C ALA A 166 -10.72 6.79 10.60
N ASP A 167 -9.50 6.34 10.85
CA ASP A 167 -8.75 6.57 12.08
C ASP A 167 -8.11 7.96 12.17
N ILE A 168 -7.96 8.70 11.07
CA ILE A 168 -7.27 9.99 11.08
C ILE A 168 -8.26 11.11 10.76
N LEU A 169 -8.78 11.13 9.53
CA LEU A 169 -9.67 12.19 9.06
C LEU A 169 -11.01 12.19 9.80
N TRP A 170 -11.70 11.05 9.84
CA TRP A 170 -13.01 10.94 10.50
C TRP A 170 -12.90 11.05 12.02
N LYS A 171 -11.82 10.53 12.60
CA LYS A 171 -11.50 10.73 14.01
C LYS A 171 -11.38 12.21 14.38
N HIS A 172 -10.59 12.99 13.62
CA HIS A 172 -10.42 14.42 13.87
C HIS A 172 -11.77 15.14 13.84
N TYR A 173 -12.60 14.85 12.83
CA TYR A 173 -13.95 15.40 12.72
C TYR A 173 -14.84 15.01 13.91
N LEU A 174 -15.01 13.72 14.18
CA LEU A 174 -15.96 13.22 15.20
C LEU A 174 -15.60 13.69 16.61
N VAL A 175 -14.32 13.69 16.96
CA VAL A 175 -13.84 14.21 18.25
C VAL A 175 -14.14 15.72 18.36
N SER A 176 -13.92 16.49 17.29
CA SER A 176 -14.21 17.94 17.30
C SER A 176 -15.70 18.24 17.51
N THR A 177 -16.58 17.34 17.08
CA THR A 177 -18.05 17.45 17.26
C THR A 177 -18.56 16.92 18.61
N GLY A 178 -17.67 16.46 19.50
CA GLY A 178 -18.03 15.99 20.85
C GLY A 178 -18.44 14.52 20.94
N VAL A 179 -18.20 13.70 19.91
CA VAL A 179 -18.46 12.26 19.96
C VAL A 179 -17.44 11.57 20.89
N ASN A 180 -17.92 10.67 21.75
CA ASN A 180 -17.05 9.93 22.66
C ASN A 180 -16.01 9.10 21.89
N LYS A 181 -14.74 9.28 22.26
CA LYS A 181 -13.59 8.62 21.66
C LYS A 181 -13.69 7.10 21.62
N GLY A 182 -13.99 6.48 22.76
CA GLY A 182 -14.02 5.02 22.85
C GLY A 182 -15.13 4.40 22.00
N SER A 183 -16.28 5.07 21.89
CA SER A 183 -17.43 4.55 21.15
C SER A 183 -17.22 4.57 19.64
N TYR A 184 -16.64 5.64 19.07
CA TYR A 184 -16.39 5.67 17.63
C TYR A 184 -15.24 4.73 17.23
N GLU A 185 -14.14 4.69 18.01
CA GLU A 185 -13.00 3.80 17.70
C GLU A 185 -13.45 2.34 17.68
N PHE A 186 -14.33 1.94 18.61
CA PHE A 186 -14.88 0.59 18.62
C PHE A 186 -15.73 0.28 17.38
N ILE A 187 -16.65 1.16 17.01
CA ILE A 187 -17.54 0.97 15.85
C ILE A 187 -16.72 0.89 14.55
N LEU A 188 -15.76 1.78 14.41
CA LEU A 188 -14.96 1.95 13.20
C LEU A 188 -13.98 0.78 13.00
N ASN A 189 -13.31 0.36 14.07
CA ASN A 189 -12.48 -0.85 14.03
C ASN A 189 -13.31 -2.10 13.73
N THR A 190 -14.49 -2.23 14.33
CA THR A 190 -15.39 -3.36 14.07
C THR A 190 -15.84 -3.39 12.61
N ALA A 191 -16.21 -2.23 12.04
CA ALA A 191 -16.59 -2.12 10.64
C ALA A 191 -15.44 -2.48 9.70
N CYS A 192 -14.21 -2.00 9.97
CA CYS A 192 -13.02 -2.35 9.19
C CYS A 192 -12.74 -3.86 9.22
N VAL A 193 -12.80 -4.48 10.40
CA VAL A 193 -12.61 -5.93 10.55
C VAL A 193 -13.67 -6.71 9.76
N ILE A 194 -14.95 -6.31 9.85
CA ILE A 194 -16.03 -6.95 9.11
C ILE A 194 -15.78 -6.85 7.60
N LEU A 195 -15.42 -5.67 7.08
CA LEU A 195 -15.13 -5.48 5.66
C LEU A 195 -13.93 -6.31 5.19
N GLY A 196 -12.87 -6.39 6.01
CA GLY A 196 -11.72 -7.24 5.74
C GLY A 196 -12.07 -8.73 5.67
N VAL A 197 -12.83 -9.22 6.65
CA VAL A 197 -13.29 -10.62 6.71
C VAL A 197 -14.22 -10.95 5.54
N LEU A 198 -15.14 -10.05 5.19
CA LEU A 198 -16.03 -10.21 4.04
C LEU A 198 -15.23 -10.29 2.73
N THR A 199 -14.23 -9.42 2.56
CA THR A 199 -13.35 -9.43 1.38
C THR A 199 -12.57 -10.75 1.27
N MET A 200 -12.04 -11.22 2.40
CA MET A 200 -11.36 -12.53 2.47
C MET A 200 -12.31 -13.67 2.07
N ALA A 201 -13.51 -13.71 2.65
CA ALA A 201 -14.50 -14.74 2.35
C ALA A 201 -14.94 -14.72 0.87
N MET A 202 -15.22 -13.53 0.32
CA MET A 202 -15.59 -13.36 -1.08
C MET A 202 -14.46 -13.82 -2.01
N THR A 203 -13.21 -13.46 -1.72
CA THR A 203 -12.05 -13.90 -2.51
C THR A 203 -11.98 -15.43 -2.57
N ILE A 204 -12.14 -16.10 -1.42
CA ILE A 204 -12.09 -17.56 -1.35
C ILE A 204 -13.25 -18.16 -2.14
N VAL A 205 -14.48 -17.65 -1.99
CA VAL A 205 -15.67 -18.16 -2.70
C VAL A 205 -15.53 -17.99 -4.22
N LEU A 206 -15.10 -16.82 -4.70
CA LEU A 206 -14.91 -16.53 -6.12
C LEU A 206 -13.82 -17.42 -6.74
N ASP A 207 -12.73 -17.69 -6.01
CA ASP A 207 -11.69 -18.64 -6.43
C ASP A 207 -12.21 -20.09 -6.51
N ARG A 208 -13.25 -20.46 -5.73
CA ARG A 208 -13.87 -21.78 -5.82
C ARG A 208 -14.81 -21.89 -7.02
N GLN A 209 -15.65 -20.89 -7.23
CA GLN A 209 -16.64 -20.84 -8.32
C GLN A 209 -15.98 -20.78 -9.70
N SER A 210 -14.91 -20.00 -9.85
CA SER A 210 -14.14 -19.94 -11.11
C SER A 210 -13.53 -21.29 -11.50
N GLY A 211 -13.34 -22.20 -10.54
CA GLY A 211 -12.81 -23.54 -10.79
C GLY A 211 -13.86 -24.64 -11.02
N SER A 212 -15.15 -24.38 -10.84
CA SER A 212 -16.23 -25.35 -11.13
C SER A 212 -16.76 -25.23 -12.56
N GLY A 213 -16.68 -24.05 -13.19
CA GLY A 213 -17.15 -23.84 -14.57
C GLY A 213 -16.24 -24.39 -15.67
N LEU A 214 -15.01 -24.84 -15.34
CA LEU A 214 -14.07 -25.44 -16.30
C LEU A 214 -14.15 -26.97 -16.37
N ARG A 215 -15.19 -27.58 -15.78
CA ARG A 215 -15.40 -29.04 -15.74
C ARG A 215 -16.58 -29.53 -16.59
N GLU A 216 -17.23 -28.64 -17.35
CA GLU A 216 -18.44 -28.95 -18.13
C GLU A 216 -18.24 -29.01 -19.65
N ASP A 217 -16.99 -28.96 -20.15
CA ASP A 217 -16.63 -29.25 -21.55
C ASP A 217 -15.68 -30.46 -21.63
#